data_AF-A0A087T438-F1
#
_entry.id   AF-A0A087T438-F1
#
_cell.length_a   1.000
_cell.length_b   1.000
_cell.length_c   1.000
_cell.angle_alpha   90.00
_cell.angle_beta   90.00
_cell.angle_gamma   90.00
#
_symmetry.space_group_name_H-M   'P 1'
#
loop_
_entity.id
_entity.type
_entity.pdbx_description
1 polymer ?
#
loop_
_entity_poly.entity_id
_entity_poly.type
_entity_poly.pdbx_seq_one_letter_code
_entity_poly.pdbx_strand_id
1 'polypeptide(L)'
;MAGISLLKDYGSDSDLSSEENTEATFSMDPSKSIIALKEKFQINAAPLVEIKESFEAVKCIDPSSRVITYNPKYEELYAPIAGPVNPFKTQQQLAVKNSLAGYVEPAHINDFHFELQRRTFTSFGYAVDPTLNDPEGGGSKLITVGNPEESGLAADDKVTVFDKTKQREGDKRKRKKNNDTTDIDGFLGPWGGFEDEKRVLKPSEEEQAELDDILSKRQKRGKVTEDKTMEEKSILH
;
A
#
# COMPACT_ATOMS: atom_id res chain seq x y z
N MET A 1 51.85 49.24 -1.92
CA MET A 1 52.63 50.34 -2.55
C MET A 1 53.78 49.71 -3.31
N ALA A 2 53.96 50.16 -4.55
CA ALA A 2 54.64 49.48 -5.66
C ALA A 2 56.19 49.56 -5.65
N GLY A 3 56.79 48.83 -6.60
CA GLY A 3 58.13 49.05 -7.16
C GLY A 3 58.94 47.74 -7.26
N ILE A 4 58.86 46.94 -8.33
CA ILE A 4 59.48 47.08 -9.68
C ILE A 4 60.95 47.48 -9.63
N SER A 5 61.82 46.60 -10.17
CA SER A 5 63.01 46.86 -11.02
C SER A 5 64.01 45.69 -10.83
N LEU A 6 64.80 45.20 -11.79
CA LEU A 6 65.04 45.46 -13.21
C LEU A 6 66.03 44.38 -13.73
N LEU A 7 66.08 44.21 -15.07
CA LEU A 7 67.25 43.86 -15.91
C LEU A 7 67.89 42.45 -15.77
N LYS A 8 67.70 41.51 -16.72
CA LYS A 8 68.26 41.39 -18.10
C LYS A 8 69.72 40.94 -18.13
N ASP A 9 69.95 39.70 -18.61
CA ASP A 9 71.13 39.23 -19.39
C ASP A 9 70.71 37.91 -20.07
N TYR A 10 70.60 37.78 -21.40
CA TYR A 10 71.56 37.72 -22.52
C TYR A 10 72.22 36.33 -22.75
N GLY A 11 72.03 35.79 -23.96
CA GLY A 11 72.62 34.56 -24.53
C GLY A 11 71.52 33.64 -25.08
N SER A 12 71.12 33.63 -26.36
CA SER A 12 71.86 33.54 -27.63
C SER A 12 72.77 32.32 -27.73
N ASP A 13 72.26 31.20 -28.27
CA ASP A 13 72.92 30.52 -29.39
C ASP A 13 71.95 29.63 -30.20
N SER A 14 72.26 29.48 -31.47
CA SER A 14 71.49 28.92 -32.58
C SER A 14 71.68 27.42 -32.82
N ASP A 15 70.68 26.84 -33.49
CA ASP A 15 70.71 25.74 -34.46
C ASP A 15 70.79 24.24 -34.05
N LEU A 16 69.70 23.57 -34.48
CA LEU A 16 69.61 22.27 -35.18
C LEU A 16 69.57 20.94 -34.41
N SER A 17 68.41 20.29 -34.61
CA SER A 17 68.19 18.89 -35.01
C SER A 17 67.68 17.87 -33.97
N SER A 18 66.69 17.12 -34.46
CA SER A 18 66.30 15.74 -34.14
C SER A 18 65.14 15.51 -33.14
N GLU A 19 64.44 14.42 -33.46
CA GLU A 19 63.01 14.21 -33.32
C GLU A 19 62.59 13.65 -31.96
N GLU A 20 61.31 13.87 -31.67
CA GLU A 20 60.42 13.26 -30.68
C GLU A 20 60.97 12.11 -29.82
N ASN A 21 61.08 12.37 -28.53
CA ASN A 21 60.86 11.36 -27.49
C ASN A 21 59.99 11.94 -26.39
N THR A 22 58.74 11.50 -26.36
CA THR A 22 57.77 11.77 -25.30
C THR A 22 58.16 10.99 -24.04
N GLU A 23 58.94 11.62 -23.15
CA GLU A 23 59.09 11.17 -21.78
C GLU A 23 58.42 12.20 -20.86
N ALA A 24 57.18 11.89 -20.48
CA ALA A 24 56.47 12.61 -19.43
C ALA A 24 57.24 12.44 -18.11
N THR A 25 58.05 13.44 -17.79
CA THR A 25 58.63 13.59 -16.46
C THR A 25 57.48 13.86 -15.49
N PHE A 26 57.08 12.81 -14.76
CA PHE A 26 56.12 12.91 -13.67
C PHE A 26 56.78 13.70 -12.54
N SER A 27 56.62 15.03 -12.56
CA SER A 27 56.93 15.91 -11.44
C SER A 27 55.98 15.56 -10.30
N MET A 28 56.37 14.57 -9.49
CA MET A 28 55.66 14.21 -8.28
C MET A 28 56.00 15.27 -7.23
N ASP A 29 55.25 16.37 -7.21
CA ASP A 29 55.38 17.40 -6.19
C ASP A 29 55.18 16.75 -4.81
N PRO A 30 56.22 16.63 -3.97
CA PRO A 30 56.10 16.00 -2.65
C PRO A 30 55.20 16.84 -1.72
N SER A 31 55.00 18.12 -2.05
CA SER A 31 54.08 19.00 -1.35
C SER A 31 52.62 18.62 -1.59
N LYS A 32 52.24 18.18 -2.79
CA LYS A 32 50.86 17.77 -3.09
C LYS A 32 50.49 16.45 -2.38
N SER A 33 51.43 15.51 -2.30
CA SER A 33 51.21 14.24 -1.59
C SER A 33 51.15 14.44 -0.07
N ILE A 34 52.02 15.28 0.50
CA ILE A 34 52.01 15.58 1.94
C ILE A 34 50.75 16.36 2.33
N ILE A 35 50.30 17.33 1.55
CA ILE A 35 49.07 18.08 1.84
C ILE A 35 47.83 17.16 1.75
N ALA A 36 47.75 16.31 0.73
CA ALA A 36 46.67 15.33 0.58
C ALA A 36 46.68 14.25 1.69
N LEU A 37 47.86 13.86 2.17
CA LEU A 37 48.00 12.97 3.34
C LEU A 37 47.63 13.70 4.63
N LYS A 38 47.92 15.00 4.75
CA LYS A 38 47.61 15.80 5.93
C LYS A 38 46.11 15.97 6.14
N GLU A 39 45.33 16.09 5.06
CA GLU A 39 43.86 16.09 5.13
C GLU A 39 43.31 14.69 5.47
N LYS A 40 43.89 13.61 4.90
CA LYS A 40 43.49 12.23 5.21
C LYS A 40 43.84 11.78 6.63
N PHE A 41 44.92 12.30 7.21
CA PHE A 41 45.43 11.95 8.53
C PHE A 41 45.25 13.08 9.56
N GLN A 42 44.36 14.05 9.28
CA GLN A 42 44.04 15.11 10.23
C GLN A 42 43.22 14.52 11.37
N ILE A 43 43.90 14.17 12.46
CA ILE A 43 43.24 13.72 13.69
C ILE A 43 42.50 14.92 14.26
N ASN A 44 41.17 14.89 14.22
CA ASN A 44 40.34 15.88 14.90
C ASN A 44 40.49 15.67 16.41
N ALA A 45 41.39 16.44 17.04
CA ALA A 45 41.74 16.30 18.45
C ALA A 45 40.60 16.69 19.40
N ALA A 46 39.63 17.47 18.90
CA ALA A 46 38.45 17.88 19.64
C ALA A 46 37.24 17.81 18.70
N PRO A 47 36.70 16.61 18.42
CA PRO A 47 35.42 16.49 17.76
C PRO A 47 34.36 17.24 18.56
N LEU A 48 33.27 17.66 17.92
CA LEU A 48 32.13 18.23 18.63
C LEU A 48 31.60 17.19 19.62
N VAL A 49 32.02 17.29 20.89
CA VAL A 49 31.57 16.42 21.96
C VAL A 49 30.24 16.97 22.43
N GLU A 50 29.15 16.30 22.09
CA GLU A 50 27.84 16.58 22.70
C GLU A 50 27.99 16.40 24.21
N ILE A 51 27.85 17.51 24.94
CA ILE A 51 27.95 17.54 26.39
C ILE A 51 26.76 16.74 26.92
N LYS A 52 26.99 15.80 27.84
CA LYS A 52 25.92 14.99 28.48
C LYS A 52 24.99 15.82 29.37
N GLU A 53 25.23 17.12 29.52
CA GLU A 53 24.41 18.01 30.34
C GLU A 53 23.18 18.44 29.56
N SER A 54 22.05 17.89 30.03
CA SER A 54 20.67 18.14 29.66
C SER A 54 20.23 19.59 29.92
N PHE A 55 20.86 20.58 29.29
CA PHE A 55 20.50 22.00 29.46
C PHE A 55 19.82 22.67 28.26
N GLU A 56 19.71 21.98 27.12
CA GLU A 56 18.85 22.36 26.00
C GLU A 56 18.44 21.12 25.19
N ALA A 57 18.46 19.95 25.84
CA ALA A 57 18.01 18.72 25.24
C ALA A 57 16.54 18.89 24.85
N VAL A 58 16.27 18.78 23.54
CA VAL A 58 14.93 18.55 23.00
C VAL A 58 14.21 17.63 23.97
N LYS A 59 13.09 18.08 24.51
CA LYS A 59 12.37 17.31 25.53
C LYS A 59 11.82 16.07 24.83
N CYS A 60 12.60 14.99 24.85
CA CYS A 60 12.26 13.75 24.18
C CYS A 60 10.97 13.20 24.80
N ILE A 61 9.95 13.08 23.97
CA ILE A 61 8.66 12.50 24.34
C ILE A 61 8.83 10.98 24.31
N ASP A 62 8.25 10.29 25.28
CA ASP A 62 8.23 8.83 25.28
C ASP A 62 7.36 8.33 24.12
N PRO A 63 7.90 7.52 23.18
CA PRO A 63 7.14 6.99 22.05
C PRO A 63 6.00 6.06 22.47
N SER A 64 6.04 5.49 23.68
CA SER A 64 4.95 4.65 24.19
C SER A 64 3.81 5.45 24.83
N SER A 65 3.99 6.74 25.09
CA SER A 65 3.00 7.58 25.75
C SER A 65 1.90 8.00 24.77
N ARG A 66 0.63 7.80 25.14
CA ARG A 66 -0.54 8.14 24.29
C ARG A 66 -1.11 9.53 24.57
N VAL A 67 -0.90 10.06 25.77
CA VAL A 67 -1.46 11.34 26.22
C VAL A 67 -0.32 12.24 26.64
N ILE A 68 -0.28 13.43 26.04
CA ILE A 68 0.73 14.47 26.33
C ILE A 68 0.03 15.61 27.07
N THR A 69 0.69 16.16 28.08
CA THR A 69 0.13 17.19 28.98
C THR A 69 0.44 18.63 28.56
N TYR A 70 1.31 18.81 27.58
CA TYR A 70 1.71 20.09 27.03
C TYR A 70 1.64 20.02 25.50
N ASN A 71 1.75 21.18 24.82
CA ASN A 71 1.77 21.25 23.37
C ASN A 71 3.24 21.19 22.88
N PRO A 72 3.75 20.04 22.42
CA PRO A 72 5.11 19.93 21.91
C PRO A 72 5.27 20.59 20.54
N LYS A 73 6.52 20.87 20.16
CA LYS A 73 6.81 21.29 18.78
C LYS A 73 6.81 20.08 17.84
N TYR A 74 6.58 20.32 16.54
CA TYR A 74 6.57 19.29 15.50
C TYR A 74 7.84 18.42 15.53
N GLU A 75 9.02 19.06 15.61
CA GLU A 75 10.32 18.38 15.63
C GLU A 75 10.48 17.43 16.84
N GLU A 76 9.83 17.73 17.97
CA GLU A 76 9.93 16.92 19.19
C GLU A 76 8.98 15.72 19.14
N LEU A 77 7.82 15.87 18.50
CA LEU A 77 6.77 14.85 18.44
C LEU A 77 6.98 13.85 17.30
N TYR A 78 7.43 14.32 16.14
CA TYR A 78 7.62 13.51 14.94
C TYR A 78 9.09 13.10 14.72
N ALA A 79 9.95 13.27 15.73
CA ALA A 79 11.32 12.78 15.69
C ALA A 79 11.34 11.24 15.49
N PRO A 80 12.16 10.71 14.56
CA PRO A 80 12.26 9.28 14.35
C PRO A 80 12.93 8.60 15.55
N ILE A 81 12.51 7.37 15.85
CA ILE A 81 13.11 6.55 16.91
C ILE A 81 14.51 6.13 16.47
N ALA A 82 15.51 6.47 17.27
CA ALA A 82 16.90 6.10 17.01
C ALA A 82 17.17 4.61 17.24
N GLY A 83 17.99 4.00 16.37
CA GLY A 83 18.44 2.61 16.48
C GLY A 83 17.87 1.68 15.40
N PRO A 84 18.40 0.45 15.30
CA PRO A 84 17.94 -0.51 14.32
C PRO A 84 16.56 -1.08 14.68
N VAL A 85 15.76 -1.41 13.66
CA VAL A 85 14.49 -2.13 13.84
C VAL A 85 14.77 -3.57 14.26
N ASN A 86 14.00 -4.07 15.22
CA ASN A 86 14.15 -5.44 15.70
C ASN A 86 13.78 -6.46 14.60
N PRO A 87 14.71 -7.31 14.13
CA PRO A 87 14.48 -8.25 13.04
C PRO A 87 13.67 -9.49 13.46
N PHE A 88 13.52 -9.75 14.76
CA PHE A 88 12.81 -10.93 15.27
C PHE A 88 11.29 -10.74 15.37
N LYS A 89 10.78 -9.56 15.01
CA LYS A 89 9.36 -9.26 15.01
C LYS A 89 8.74 -9.62 13.66
N THR A 90 7.60 -10.29 13.68
CA THR A 90 6.79 -10.49 12.47
C THR A 90 6.18 -9.17 12.00
N GLN A 91 5.73 -9.10 10.74
CA GLN A 91 5.06 -7.90 10.21
C GLN A 91 3.87 -7.45 11.08
N GLN A 92 3.09 -8.40 11.61
CA GLN A 92 1.97 -8.14 12.52
C GLN A 92 2.42 -7.65 13.92
N GLN A 93 3.64 -7.98 14.35
CA GLN A 93 4.21 -7.49 15.61
C GLN A 93 4.89 -6.12 15.45
N LEU A 94 5.35 -5.78 14.24
CA LEU A 94 5.88 -4.48 13.90
C LEU A 94 4.78 -3.43 13.70
N ALA A 95 3.61 -3.83 13.19
CA ALA A 95 2.48 -2.93 12.99
C ALA A 95 1.97 -2.33 14.31
N VAL A 96 1.66 -1.03 14.27
CA VAL A 96 1.00 -0.32 15.37
C VAL A 96 -0.43 -0.86 15.51
N LYS A 97 -0.77 -1.40 16.68
CA LYS A 97 -2.08 -2.03 16.91
C LYS A 97 -2.62 -1.77 18.30
N ASN A 98 -3.93 -1.59 18.38
CA ASN A 98 -4.69 -1.50 19.64
C ASN A 98 -5.55 -2.77 19.85
N SER A 99 -5.79 -3.54 18.79
CA SER A 99 -6.48 -4.83 18.80
C SER A 99 -5.56 -5.91 18.20
N LEU A 100 -5.93 -7.19 18.31
CA LEU A 100 -5.13 -8.29 17.75
C LEU A 100 -4.90 -8.15 16.23
N ALA A 101 -5.90 -7.65 15.52
CA ALA A 101 -5.91 -7.56 14.07
C ALA A 101 -5.41 -6.22 13.52
N GLY A 102 -5.29 -5.17 14.35
CA GLY A 102 -4.85 -3.86 13.87
C GLY A 102 -5.20 -2.71 14.81
N TYR A 103 -5.15 -1.50 14.27
CA TYR A 103 -5.47 -0.27 14.99
C TYR A 103 -6.92 0.15 14.74
N VAL A 104 -7.66 0.41 15.82
CA VAL A 104 -9.06 0.83 15.77
C VAL A 104 -9.18 2.10 16.60
N GLU A 105 -9.66 3.16 15.96
CA GLU A 105 -9.96 4.44 16.57
C GLU A 105 -11.34 4.93 16.14
N PRO A 106 -12.07 5.66 17.02
CA PRO A 106 -13.30 6.31 16.62
C PRO A 106 -13.01 7.42 15.60
N ALA A 107 -13.63 7.33 14.43
CA ALA A 107 -13.54 8.33 13.38
C ALA A 107 -14.84 9.14 13.30
N HIS A 108 -14.72 10.43 12.98
CA HIS A 108 -15.86 11.32 12.75
C HIS A 108 -15.91 11.67 11.26
N ILE A 109 -16.71 10.92 10.50
CA ILE A 109 -16.94 11.12 9.08
C ILE A 109 -18.41 11.52 8.89
N ASN A 110 -18.71 12.36 7.90
CA ASN A 110 -20.10 12.66 7.56
C ASN A 110 -20.80 11.41 7.01
N ASP A 111 -21.94 11.04 7.61
CA ASP A 111 -22.78 9.90 7.24
C ASP A 111 -23.05 9.83 5.73
N PHE A 112 -23.33 10.98 5.11
CA PHE A 112 -23.61 11.04 3.68
C PHE A 112 -22.38 10.66 2.85
N HIS A 113 -21.19 11.18 3.18
CA HIS A 113 -19.97 10.88 2.44
C HIS A 113 -19.56 9.41 2.62
N PHE A 114 -19.74 8.86 3.81
CA PHE A 114 -19.46 7.45 4.05
C PHE A 114 -20.37 6.55 3.20
N GLU A 115 -21.69 6.78 3.22
CA GLU A 115 -22.63 5.95 2.46
C GLU A 115 -22.51 6.18 0.94
N LEU A 116 -22.19 7.40 0.53
CA LEU A 116 -21.85 7.76 -0.85
C LEU A 116 -20.70 6.90 -1.38
N GLN A 117 -19.56 6.88 -0.68
CA GLN A 117 -18.39 6.09 -1.09
C GLN A 117 -18.65 4.59 -0.99
N ARG A 118 -19.32 4.13 0.07
CA ARG A 118 -19.68 2.72 0.26
C ARG A 118 -20.57 2.18 -0.87
N ARG A 119 -21.60 2.94 -1.28
CA ARG A 119 -22.48 2.55 -2.39
C ARG A 119 -21.75 2.60 -3.73
N THR A 120 -20.92 3.63 -3.94
CA THR A 120 -20.09 3.76 -5.14
C THR A 120 -19.16 2.57 -5.31
N PHE A 121 -18.49 2.14 -4.24
CA PHE A 121 -17.67 0.93 -4.24
C PHE A 121 -18.49 -0.33 -4.56
N THR A 122 -19.67 -0.48 -3.94
CA THR A 122 -20.52 -1.66 -4.13
C THR A 122 -21.10 -1.74 -5.55
N SER A 123 -21.43 -0.60 -6.15
CA SER A 123 -22.07 -0.52 -7.47
C SER A 123 -21.07 -0.50 -8.63
N PHE A 124 -19.96 0.23 -8.49
CA PHE A 124 -18.98 0.45 -9.57
C PHE A 124 -17.61 -0.17 -9.32
N GLY A 125 -17.33 -0.67 -8.10
CA GLY A 125 -16.04 -1.30 -7.78
C GLY A 125 -14.91 -0.32 -7.46
N TYR A 126 -15.23 0.96 -7.23
CA TYR A 126 -14.25 1.97 -6.83
C TYR A 126 -14.76 2.96 -5.78
N ALA A 127 -13.85 3.53 -4.99
CA ALA A 127 -14.12 4.61 -4.05
C ALA A 127 -12.86 5.38 -3.68
N VAL A 128 -13.02 6.57 -3.09
CA VAL A 128 -11.90 7.34 -2.55
C VAL A 128 -11.34 6.66 -1.31
N ASP A 129 -10.02 6.58 -1.21
CA ASP A 129 -9.31 6.04 -0.06
C ASP A 129 -9.48 6.94 1.17
N PRO A 130 -10.05 6.45 2.29
CA PRO A 130 -10.20 7.23 3.51
C PRO A 130 -8.91 7.33 4.35
N THR A 131 -7.77 6.80 3.90
CA THR A 131 -6.50 6.87 4.65
C THR A 131 -6.00 8.31 4.82
N LEU A 132 -5.66 8.69 6.07
CA LEU A 132 -5.29 10.07 6.42
C LEU A 132 -3.80 10.37 6.29
N ASN A 133 -2.93 9.36 6.37
CA ASN A 133 -1.48 9.52 6.54
C ASN A 133 -0.71 8.77 5.46
N ASP A 134 -0.94 9.14 4.20
CA ASP A 134 -0.16 8.60 3.09
C ASP A 134 0.99 9.58 2.75
N PRO A 135 2.25 9.29 3.14
CA PRO A 135 3.36 10.24 3.05
C PRO A 135 3.76 10.62 1.62
N GLU A 136 3.36 9.82 0.62
CA GLU A 136 3.75 10.00 -0.79
C GLU A 136 2.62 10.54 -1.69
N GLY A 137 1.46 10.90 -1.15
CA GLY A 137 0.38 11.41 -2.00
C GLY A 137 -0.84 11.90 -1.23
N GLY A 138 -0.80 13.16 -0.79
CA GLY A 138 -1.94 13.90 -0.26
C GLY A 138 -2.98 14.28 -1.33
N GLY A 139 -3.33 13.32 -2.19
CA GLY A 139 -4.41 13.45 -3.18
C GLY A 139 -5.37 12.28 -3.00
N SER A 140 -6.64 12.50 -3.36
CA SER A 140 -7.73 11.52 -3.31
C SER A 140 -7.38 10.26 -4.13
N LYS A 141 -6.59 9.36 -3.55
CA LYS A 141 -6.26 8.06 -4.15
C LYS A 141 -7.55 7.28 -4.26
N LEU A 142 -7.72 6.59 -5.38
CA LEU A 142 -8.89 5.79 -5.61
C LEU A 142 -8.56 4.32 -5.38
N ILE A 143 -9.34 3.68 -4.54
CA ILE A 143 -9.35 2.24 -4.36
C ILE A 143 -10.18 1.66 -5.52
N THR A 144 -9.60 0.80 -6.35
CA THR A 144 -10.31 0.08 -7.42
C THR A 144 -10.16 -1.44 -7.24
N VAL A 145 -11.21 -2.19 -7.54
CA VAL A 145 -11.16 -3.66 -7.59
C VAL A 145 -11.12 -4.12 -9.04
N GLY A 146 -9.99 -4.70 -9.46
CA GLY A 146 -9.89 -5.45 -10.70
C GLY A 146 -9.89 -4.65 -12.00
N ASN A 147 -10.01 -3.31 -11.95
CA ASN A 147 -10.01 -2.47 -13.16
C ASN A 147 -8.92 -1.36 -13.07
N PRO A 148 -7.72 -1.58 -13.65
CA PRO A 148 -6.62 -0.62 -13.59
C PRO A 148 -6.82 0.60 -14.51
N GLU A 149 -7.70 0.50 -15.53
CA GLU A 149 -8.03 1.67 -16.36
C GLU A 149 -8.76 2.74 -15.56
N GLU A 150 -9.53 2.31 -14.58
CA GLU A 150 -10.26 3.19 -13.69
C GLU A 150 -9.36 3.81 -12.61
N SER A 151 -8.15 3.31 -12.34
CA SER A 151 -7.24 3.94 -11.38
C SER A 151 -6.51 5.16 -11.95
N GLY A 152 -6.52 5.36 -13.28
CA GLY A 152 -5.86 6.49 -13.94
C GLY A 152 -6.71 7.76 -14.06
N LEU A 153 -8.01 7.69 -13.73
CA LEU A 153 -8.91 8.84 -13.74
C LEU A 153 -8.88 9.54 -12.38
N ALA A 154 -8.82 10.87 -12.39
CA ALA A 154 -8.87 11.67 -11.16
C ALA A 154 -10.18 11.38 -10.39
N ALA A 155 -10.11 11.34 -9.06
CA ALA A 155 -11.27 11.05 -8.20
C ALA A 155 -12.46 12.00 -8.44
N ASP A 156 -12.17 13.25 -8.85
CA ASP A 156 -13.17 14.28 -9.11
C ASP A 156 -13.93 14.09 -10.43
N ASP A 157 -13.36 13.35 -11.39
CA ASP A 157 -13.98 13.06 -12.69
C ASP A 157 -14.91 11.84 -12.63
N LYS A 158 -14.97 11.18 -11.46
CA LYS A 158 -15.71 9.94 -11.29
C LYS A 158 -17.10 10.17 -10.73
N VAL A 159 -18.05 9.50 -11.37
CA VAL A 159 -19.48 9.65 -11.10
C VAL A 159 -19.87 8.76 -9.92
N THR A 160 -20.38 9.36 -8.86
CA THR A 160 -20.90 8.59 -7.72
C THR A 160 -22.29 8.05 -8.00
N VAL A 161 -22.77 7.12 -7.18
CA VAL A 161 -24.13 6.55 -7.32
C VAL A 161 -25.24 7.60 -7.21
N PHE A 162 -24.97 8.70 -6.52
CA PHE A 162 -25.96 9.79 -6.34
C PHE A 162 -25.89 10.84 -7.45
N ASP A 163 -24.89 10.76 -8.33
CA ASP A 163 -24.77 11.64 -9.47
C ASP A 163 -25.61 11.13 -10.65
N LYS A 164 -26.14 12.07 -11.44
CA LYS A 164 -27.00 11.73 -12.58
C LYS A 164 -26.14 11.30 -13.77
N THR A 165 -26.15 10.00 -14.08
CA THR A 165 -25.55 9.46 -15.30
C THR A 165 -26.49 9.60 -16.50
N LYS A 166 -25.91 9.71 -17.71
CA LYS A 166 -26.68 9.64 -18.95
C LYS A 166 -27.17 8.20 -19.16
N GLN A 167 -28.48 8.02 -19.34
CA GLN A 167 -29.06 6.72 -19.62
C GLN A 167 -28.60 6.24 -21.00
N ARG A 168 -27.93 5.09 -21.04
CA ARG A 168 -27.51 4.43 -22.27
C ARG A 168 -28.64 3.55 -22.80
N GLU A 169 -28.69 3.37 -24.11
CA GLU A 169 -29.62 2.42 -24.73
C GLU A 169 -29.30 1.01 -24.21
N GLY A 170 -30.30 0.32 -23.65
CA GLY A 170 -30.14 -1.03 -23.07
C GLY A 170 -29.91 -1.08 -21.55
N ASP A 171 -29.74 0.06 -20.88
CA ASP A 171 -29.51 0.10 -19.42
C ASP A 171 -30.74 -0.38 -18.60
N LYS A 172 -31.95 -0.24 -19.17
CA LYS A 172 -33.20 -0.69 -18.56
C LYS A 172 -33.63 -2.04 -19.13
N ARG A 173 -33.61 -3.08 -18.29
CA ARG A 173 -34.23 -4.39 -18.60
C ARG A 173 -35.75 -4.27 -18.68
N LYS A 174 -36.36 -4.99 -19.63
CA LYS A 174 -37.82 -4.99 -19.83
C LYS A 174 -38.52 -5.74 -18.70
N ARG A 175 -39.59 -5.15 -18.15
CA ARG A 175 -40.38 -5.69 -17.03
C ARG A 175 -41.81 -5.96 -17.47
N LYS A 176 -42.40 -7.03 -16.93
CA LYS A 176 -43.84 -7.30 -17.06
C LYS A 176 -44.60 -6.27 -16.24
N LYS A 177 -45.43 -5.45 -16.88
CA LYS A 177 -46.15 -4.35 -16.23
C LYS A 177 -47.64 -4.50 -16.44
N ASN A 178 -48.37 -4.80 -15.37
CA ASN A 178 -49.81 -4.61 -15.28
C ASN A 178 -50.10 -3.72 -14.06
N ASN A 179 -50.57 -2.50 -14.34
CA ASN A 179 -50.86 -1.48 -13.33
C ASN A 179 -52.37 -1.29 -13.13
N ASP A 180 -53.21 -2.08 -13.79
CA ASP A 180 -54.65 -1.98 -13.64
C ASP A 180 -55.07 -2.59 -12.30
N THR A 181 -55.57 -1.76 -11.40
CA THR A 181 -56.02 -2.18 -10.06
C THR A 181 -57.35 -2.92 -10.08
N THR A 182 -58.06 -2.94 -11.22
CA THR A 182 -59.34 -3.65 -11.37
C THR A 182 -59.17 -5.13 -11.70
N ASP A 183 -58.01 -5.53 -12.22
CA ASP A 183 -57.66 -6.91 -12.53
C ASP A 183 -57.07 -7.61 -11.29
N ILE A 184 -57.91 -8.41 -10.63
CA ILE A 184 -57.61 -9.06 -9.33
C ILE A 184 -56.45 -10.06 -9.45
N ASP A 185 -56.40 -10.83 -10.55
CA ASP A 185 -55.44 -11.92 -10.72
C ASP A 185 -54.19 -11.47 -11.48
N GLY A 186 -54.31 -10.45 -12.33
CA GLY A 186 -53.22 -10.00 -13.19
C GLY A 186 -52.47 -8.76 -12.72
N PHE A 187 -52.91 -8.05 -11.67
CA PHE A 187 -52.21 -6.87 -11.16
C PHE A 187 -50.80 -7.22 -10.66
N LEU A 188 -49.79 -6.58 -11.25
CA LEU A 188 -48.38 -6.81 -10.90
C LEU A 188 -47.73 -5.60 -10.22
N GLY A 189 -48.17 -4.37 -10.56
CA GLY A 189 -47.63 -3.14 -9.98
C GLY A 189 -46.08 -3.12 -9.93
N PRO A 190 -45.47 -2.68 -8.81
CA PRO A 190 -44.01 -2.73 -8.61
C PRO A 190 -43.40 -4.14 -8.52
N TRP A 191 -44.22 -5.19 -8.34
CA TRP A 191 -43.78 -6.59 -8.19
C TRP A 191 -43.66 -7.34 -9.51
N GLY A 192 -43.90 -6.69 -10.65
CA GLY A 192 -43.68 -7.28 -11.97
C GLY A 192 -42.19 -7.63 -12.19
N GLY A 193 -41.88 -8.93 -12.33
CA GLY A 193 -40.54 -9.42 -12.63
C GLY A 193 -40.05 -9.03 -14.04
N PHE A 194 -38.80 -9.36 -14.36
CA PHE A 194 -38.27 -9.09 -15.70
C PHE A 194 -38.79 -10.12 -16.72
N GLU A 195 -38.83 -9.73 -17.99
CA GLU A 195 -39.30 -10.62 -19.08
C GLU A 195 -38.34 -11.78 -19.34
N ASP A 196 -37.04 -11.53 -19.21
CA ASP A 196 -35.93 -12.47 -19.38
C ASP A 196 -35.61 -13.28 -18.12
N GLU A 197 -36.27 -12.98 -17.00
CA GLU A 197 -36.05 -13.68 -15.73
C GLU A 197 -36.75 -15.04 -15.70
N LYS A 198 -35.95 -16.10 -15.51
CA LYS A 198 -36.46 -17.44 -15.23
C LYS A 198 -36.65 -17.60 -13.72
N ARG A 199 -37.92 -17.64 -13.27
CA ARG A 199 -38.27 -17.77 -11.84
C ARG A 199 -37.83 -19.10 -11.22
N VAL A 200 -37.82 -20.18 -12.01
CA VAL A 200 -37.38 -21.50 -11.56
C VAL A 200 -36.14 -21.87 -12.37
N LEU A 201 -35.00 -21.89 -11.71
CA LEU A 201 -33.74 -22.39 -12.25
C LEU A 201 -33.57 -23.81 -11.74
N LYS A 202 -33.78 -24.78 -12.63
CA LYS A 202 -33.41 -26.17 -12.37
C LYS A 202 -31.94 -26.36 -12.80
N PRO A 203 -31.11 -27.04 -11.99
CA PRO A 203 -29.78 -27.45 -12.41
C PRO A 203 -29.82 -28.20 -13.75
N SER A 204 -28.70 -28.21 -14.46
CA SER A 204 -28.58 -29.05 -15.65
C SER A 204 -28.73 -30.54 -15.28
N GLU A 205 -29.05 -31.39 -16.25
CA GLU A 205 -29.21 -32.84 -15.99
C GLU A 205 -27.93 -33.47 -15.43
N GLU A 206 -26.77 -33.03 -15.93
CA GLU A 206 -25.46 -33.44 -15.45
C GLU A 206 -25.20 -32.97 -14.01
N GLU A 207 -25.44 -31.68 -13.72
CA GLU A 207 -25.31 -31.12 -12.36
C GLU A 207 -26.27 -31.81 -11.37
N GLN A 208 -27.47 -32.18 -11.83
CA GLN A 208 -28.43 -32.87 -11.00
C GLN A 208 -27.94 -34.28 -10.63
N ALA A 209 -27.39 -35.03 -11.60
CA ALA A 209 -26.80 -36.34 -11.33
C ALA A 209 -25.60 -36.25 -10.35
N GLU A 210 -24.75 -35.23 -10.51
CA GLU A 210 -23.64 -34.98 -9.57
C GLU A 210 -24.14 -34.64 -8.15
N LEU A 211 -25.19 -33.82 -8.03
CA LEU A 211 -25.80 -33.50 -6.74
C LEU A 211 -26.42 -34.75 -6.09
N ASP A 212 -27.08 -35.60 -6.86
CA ASP A 212 -27.64 -36.87 -6.39
C ASP A 212 -26.54 -37.83 -5.92
N ASP A 213 -25.42 -37.86 -6.62
CA ASP A 213 -24.22 -38.61 -6.21
C ASP A 213 -23.61 -38.08 -4.91
N ILE A 214 -23.51 -36.76 -4.74
CA ILE A 214 -23.02 -36.13 -3.50
C ILE A 214 -23.97 -36.45 -2.33
N LEU A 215 -25.28 -36.35 -2.57
CA LEU A 215 -26.29 -36.67 -1.57
C LEU A 215 -26.24 -38.14 -1.17
N SER A 216 -26.07 -39.05 -2.13
CA SER A 216 -25.93 -40.49 -1.85
C SER A 216 -24.65 -40.79 -1.04
N LYS A 217 -23.52 -40.15 -1.36
CA LYS A 217 -22.27 -40.26 -0.59
C LYS A 217 -22.43 -39.73 0.84
N ARG A 218 -23.13 -38.61 1.02
CA ARG A 218 -23.42 -38.04 2.35
C ARG A 218 -24.31 -38.97 3.18
N GLN A 219 -25.35 -39.54 2.59
CA GLN A 219 -26.24 -40.49 3.27
C GLN A 219 -25.49 -41.76 3.69
N LYS A 220 -24.59 -42.28 2.84
CA LYS A 220 -23.76 -43.45 3.18
C LYS A 220 -22.80 -43.17 4.34
N ARG A 221 -22.24 -41.96 4.46
CA ARG A 221 -21.34 -41.58 5.57
C ARG A 221 -22.04 -41.48 6.93
N GLY A 222 -23.32 -41.13 6.97
CA GLY A 222 -24.10 -41.01 8.21
C GLY A 222 -24.62 -42.34 8.75
N LYS A 223 -24.54 -43.42 7.96
CA LYS A 223 -24.95 -44.75 8.39
C LYS A 223 -23.76 -45.42 9.08
N VAL A 224 -23.77 -45.45 10.43
CA VAL A 224 -22.85 -46.30 11.20
C VAL A 224 -23.07 -47.72 10.69
N THR A 225 -22.07 -48.26 10.00
CA THR A 225 -22.03 -49.69 9.69
C THR A 225 -21.87 -50.39 11.02
N GLU A 226 -22.97 -50.90 11.57
CA GLU A 226 -22.92 -51.98 12.56
C GLU A 226 -22.15 -53.11 11.88
N ASP A 227 -20.85 -53.20 12.19
CA ASP A 227 -20.04 -54.36 11.82
C ASP A 227 -20.74 -55.56 12.43
N LYS A 228 -21.41 -56.35 11.57
CA LYS A 228 -21.94 -57.65 11.96
C LYS A 228 -20.77 -58.42 12.55
N THR A 229 -20.74 -58.53 13.87
CA THR A 229 -19.87 -59.44 14.61
C THR A 229 -20.01 -60.81 13.95
N MET A 230 -18.98 -61.24 13.23
CA MET A 230 -18.98 -62.57 12.62
C MET A 230 -19.10 -63.58 13.75
N GLU A 231 -20.24 -64.25 13.83
CA GLU A 231 -20.43 -65.38 14.74
C GLU A 231 -19.51 -66.51 14.30
N GLU A 232 -18.35 -66.64 14.95
CA GLU A 232 -17.49 -67.80 14.85
C GLU A 232 -18.23 -69.01 15.43
N LYS A 233 -18.82 -69.84 14.55
CA LYS A 233 -19.37 -71.14 14.94
C LYS A 233 -18.23 -72.14 15.13
N SER A 234 -17.65 -72.16 16.32
CA SER A 234 -16.85 -73.28 16.83
C SER A 234 -17.77 -74.50 17.00
N ILE A 235 -17.59 -75.53 16.17
CA ILE A 235 -18.17 -76.86 16.39
C ILE A 235 -17.03 -77.76 16.86
N LEU A 236 -17.05 -78.08 18.16
CA LEU A 236 -16.22 -79.13 18.76
C LEU A 236 -16.81 -80.50 18.36
N HIS A 237 -15.98 -81.38 17.81
CA HIS A 237 -16.20 -82.84 17.76
C HIS A 237 -15.00 -83.52 18.38
#